data_AF-A0A077P7K8-F1
#
_entry.id   AF-A0A077P7K8-F1
#
_cell.length_a   1.000
_cell.length_b   1.000
_cell.length_c   1.000
_cell.angle_alpha   90.00
_cell.angle_beta   90.00
_cell.angle_gamma   90.00
#
_symmetry.space_group_name_H-M   'P 1'
#
loop_
_entity.id
_entity.type
_entity.pdbx_description
1 polymer ?
#
loop_
_entity_poly.entity_id
_entity_poly.type
_entity_poly.pdbx_seq_one_letter_code
_entity_poly.pdbx_strand_id
1 'polypeptide(L)'
;MRYERNPYGAQDEQLEREMEQAAYQEMILEQQGDDALALYNQLPQEAEAVLSPKMIEFFGKLLDENSDALERLNNLLYALSLLEVQRREIHT
;
A
#
# COMPACT_ATOMS: atom_id res chain seq x y z
N MET A 1 -20.94 38.92 -28.86
CA MET A 1 -20.35 37.57 -28.99
C MET A 1 -21.43 36.57 -28.61
N ARG A 2 -21.82 35.66 -29.52
CA ARG A 2 -22.67 34.54 -29.15
C ARG A 2 -21.76 33.55 -28.41
N TYR A 3 -22.04 33.30 -27.14
CA TYR A 3 -21.46 32.14 -26.47
C TYR A 3 -22.10 30.92 -27.16
N GLU A 4 -21.37 30.31 -28.09
CA GLU A 4 -21.71 28.97 -28.55
C GLU A 4 -21.69 28.08 -27.31
N ARG A 5 -22.89 27.76 -26.81
CA ARG A 5 -23.07 26.89 -25.66
C ARG A 5 -22.54 25.53 -26.10
N ASN A 6 -21.30 25.20 -25.73
CA ASN A 6 -20.69 23.90 -26.02
C ASN A 6 -21.70 22.83 -25.54
N PRO A 7 -22.33 22.07 -26.46
CA PRO A 7 -23.37 21.11 -26.10
C PRO A 7 -22.82 19.97 -25.24
N TYR A 8 -21.49 19.85 -25.16
CA TYR A 8 -20.76 18.90 -24.35
C TYR A 8 -20.16 19.51 -23.08
N GLY A 9 -20.32 20.81 -22.81
CA GLY A 9 -19.66 21.45 -21.65
C GLY A 9 -20.00 20.81 -20.30
N ALA A 10 -21.20 20.26 -20.14
CA ALA A 10 -21.57 19.51 -18.93
C ALA A 10 -20.94 18.11 -18.86
N GLN A 11 -20.68 17.47 -20.01
CA GLN A 11 -19.93 16.21 -20.09
C GLN A 11 -18.44 16.44 -19.90
N ASP A 12 -17.89 17.52 -20.47
CA ASP A 12 -16.51 17.94 -20.29
C ASP A 12 -16.23 18.23 -18.80
N GLU A 13 -17.10 18.97 -18.11
CA GLU A 13 -17.00 19.24 -16.66
C GLU A 13 -17.16 17.98 -15.78
N GLN A 14 -17.89 16.95 -16.26
CA GLN A 14 -18.00 15.68 -15.56
C GLN A 14 -16.73 14.85 -15.72
N LEU A 15 -16.21 14.78 -16.95
CA LEU A 15 -14.97 14.09 -17.27
C LEU A 15 -13.77 14.70 -16.52
N GLU A 16 -13.68 16.03 -16.47
CA GLU A 16 -12.64 16.73 -15.71
C GLU A 16 -12.69 16.35 -14.22
N ARG A 17 -13.89 16.32 -13.61
CA ARG A 17 -14.05 15.90 -12.21
C ARG A 17 -13.70 14.43 -11.98
N GLU A 18 -14.04 13.54 -12.90
CA GLU A 18 -13.66 12.13 -12.82
C GLU A 18 -12.14 11.95 -12.92
N MET A 19 -11.48 12.67 -13.82
CA MET A 19 -10.03 12.66 -13.95
C MET A 19 -9.33 13.23 -12.70
N GLU A 20 -9.83 14.34 -12.15
CA GLU A 20 -9.31 14.91 -10.91
C GLU A 20 -9.47 13.96 -9.72
N GLN A 21 -10.62 13.28 -9.62
CA GLN A 21 -10.85 12.27 -8.58
C GLN A 21 -9.93 11.06 -8.73
N ALA A 22 -9.71 10.58 -9.95
CA ALA A 22 -8.78 9.49 -10.22
C ALA A 22 -7.34 9.88 -9.84
N ALA A 23 -6.88 11.07 -10.25
CA ALA A 23 -5.57 11.57 -9.89
C ALA A 23 -5.39 11.74 -8.37
N TYR A 24 -6.43 12.22 -7.68
CA TYR A 24 -6.41 12.33 -6.21
C TYR A 24 -6.35 10.95 -5.53
N GLN A 25 -7.07 9.96 -6.04
CA GLN A 25 -6.99 8.59 -5.54
C GLN A 25 -5.61 7.97 -5.77
N GLU A 26 -5.01 8.18 -6.94
CA GLU A 26 -3.64 7.73 -7.22
C GLU A 26 -2.63 8.34 -6.25
N MET A 27 -2.72 9.64 -5.99
CA MET A 27 -1.86 10.33 -5.03
C MET A 27 -1.99 9.74 -3.61
N ILE A 28 -3.22 9.43 -3.17
CA ILE A 28 -3.43 8.77 -1.87
C ILE A 28 -2.78 7.39 -1.85
N LEU A 29 -2.96 6.58 -2.90
CA LEU A 29 -2.38 5.25 -2.98
C LEU A 29 -0.84 5.27 -2.97
N GLU A 30 -0.23 6.25 -3.65
CA GLU A 30 1.21 6.45 -3.65
C GLU A 30 1.70 6.81 -2.24
N GLN A 31 1.05 7.77 -1.58
CA GLN A 31 1.38 8.17 -0.21
C GLN A 31 1.24 6.99 0.78
N GLN A 32 0.18 6.20 0.67
CA GLN A 32 -0.02 5.00 1.49
C GLN A 32 1.10 3.97 1.26
N GLY A 33 1.57 3.83 0.02
CA GLY A 33 2.69 2.97 -0.34
C GLY A 33 4.01 3.43 0.31
N ASP A 34 4.30 4.72 0.23
CA ASP A 34 5.48 5.32 0.84
C ASP A 34 5.47 5.18 2.37
N ASP A 35 4.34 5.45 3.01
CA ASP A 35 4.17 5.31 4.45
C ASP A 35 4.28 3.84 4.89
N ALA A 36 3.74 2.90 4.09
CA ALA A 36 3.85 1.47 4.34
C ALA A 36 5.30 0.98 4.25
N LEU A 37 6.04 1.47 3.26
CA LEU A 37 7.45 1.17 3.09
C LEU A 37 8.28 1.74 4.25
N ALA A 38 7.98 2.96 4.70
CA ALA A 38 8.62 3.57 5.85
C ALA A 38 8.37 2.77 7.13
N LEU A 39 7.16 2.26 7.35
CA LEU A 39 6.83 1.41 8.50
C LEU A 39 7.50 0.04 8.39
N TYR A 40 7.48 -0.59 7.21
CA TYR A 40 8.16 -1.85 6.95
C TYR A 40 9.66 -1.77 7.24
N ASN A 41 10.32 -0.69 6.82
CA ASN A 41 11.75 -0.47 7.05
C ASN A 41 12.13 -0.27 8.53
N GLN A 42 11.16 -0.01 9.41
CA GLN A 42 11.38 0.06 10.86
C GLN A 42 11.27 -1.31 11.53
N LEU A 43 10.76 -2.33 10.83
CA LEU A 43 10.68 -3.68 11.36
C LEU A 43 12.07 -4.34 11.39
N PRO A 44 12.31 -5.27 12.33
CA PRO A 44 13.51 -6.10 12.29
C PRO A 44 13.59 -6.88 10.98
N GLN A 45 14.79 -6.97 10.41
CA GLN A 45 15.01 -7.69 9.14
C GLN A 45 15.24 -9.19 9.36
N GLU A 46 15.66 -9.57 10.57
CA GLU A 46 15.88 -10.95 10.95
C GLU A 46 14.55 -11.64 11.27
N ALA A 47 14.27 -12.76 10.60
CA ALA A 47 13.06 -13.55 10.84
C ALA A 47 12.90 -13.96 12.31
N GLU A 48 14.01 -14.19 13.01
CA GLU A 48 14.05 -14.55 14.43
C GLU A 48 13.59 -13.41 15.36
N ALA A 49 13.72 -12.16 14.93
CA ALA A 49 13.29 -10.99 15.68
C ALA A 49 11.81 -10.64 15.44
N VAL A 50 11.23 -11.15 14.35
CA VAL A 50 9.83 -10.93 13.98
C VAL A 50 8.93 -12.08 14.45
N LEU A 51 9.42 -13.31 14.37
CA LEU A 51 8.64 -14.50 14.66
C LEU A 51 8.73 -14.90 16.14
N SER A 52 7.64 -15.46 16.66
CA SER A 52 7.67 -16.04 18.00
C SER A 52 8.59 -17.28 18.03
N PRO A 53 9.18 -17.64 19.20
CA PRO A 53 10.02 -18.82 19.32
C PRO A 53 9.37 -20.10 18.78
N LYS A 54 8.07 -20.26 19.01
CA LYS A 54 7.30 -21.40 18.52
C LYS A 54 7.16 -21.41 16.99
N MET A 55 7.07 -20.25 16.34
CA MET A 55 7.07 -20.17 14.88
C MET A 55 8.44 -20.48 14.30
N ILE A 56 9.53 -20.08 14.97
CA ILE A 56 10.90 -20.43 14.57
C ILE A 56 11.12 -21.95 14.67
N GLU A 57 10.58 -22.62 15.69
CA GLU A 57 10.64 -24.10 15.78
C GLU A 57 10.01 -24.80 14.58
N PHE A 58 8.91 -24.26 14.03
CA PHE A 58 8.22 -24.86 12.88
C PHE A 58 8.80 -24.42 11.53
N PHE A 59 9.21 -23.16 11.40
CA PHE A 59 9.49 -22.52 10.11
C PHE A 59 10.93 -22.01 9.98
N GLY A 60 11.71 -21.93 11.06
CA GLY A 60 13.05 -21.35 11.06
C GLY A 60 13.97 -22.00 10.02
N LYS A 61 14.06 -23.34 10.03
CA LYS A 61 14.85 -24.07 9.03
C LYS A 61 14.41 -23.79 7.59
N LEU A 62 13.10 -23.65 7.36
CA LEU A 62 12.57 -23.31 6.03
C LEU A 62 12.99 -21.89 5.62
N LEU A 63 12.95 -20.93 6.55
CA LEU A 63 13.32 -19.55 6.29
C LEU A 63 14.83 -19.37 6.08
N ASP A 64 15.65 -20.19 6.72
CA ASP A 64 17.11 -20.16 6.57
C ASP A 64 17.57 -20.79 5.24
N GLU A 65 16.94 -21.90 4.83
CA GLU A 65 17.37 -22.68 3.67
C GLU A 65 16.66 -22.29 2.36
N ASN A 66 15.58 -21.53 2.43
CA ASN A 66 14.74 -21.19 1.28
C ASN A 66 14.49 -19.68 1.14
N SER A 67 15.19 -19.05 0.19
CA SER A 67 15.05 -17.63 -0.14
C SER A 67 13.63 -17.22 -0.47
N ASP A 68 12.86 -18.08 -1.14
CA ASP A 68 11.48 -17.79 -1.52
C ASP A 68 10.56 -17.75 -0.30
N ALA A 69 10.86 -18.54 0.73
CA ALA A 69 10.12 -18.51 2.00
C ALA A 69 10.39 -17.20 2.74
N LEU A 70 11.64 -16.73 2.75
CA LEU A 70 12.02 -15.45 3.33
C LEU A 70 11.38 -14.27 2.57
N GLU A 71 11.38 -14.30 1.24
CA GLU A 71 10.71 -13.31 0.41
C GLU A 71 9.20 -13.25 0.70
N ARG A 72 8.55 -14.41 0.86
CA ARG A 72 7.13 -14.48 1.24
C ARG A 72 6.86 -13.87 2.62
N LEU A 73 7.76 -14.08 3.58
CA LEU A 73 7.66 -13.44 4.89
C LEU A 73 7.76 -11.91 4.76
N ASN A 74 8.73 -11.42 4.00
CA ASN A 74 8.92 -9.99 3.76
C ASN A 74 7.69 -9.37 3.07
N ASN A 75 7.14 -10.04 2.06
CA ASN A 75 5.91 -9.60 1.38
C ASN A 75 4.71 -9.55 2.34
N LEU A 76 4.60 -10.50 3.26
CA LEU A 76 3.56 -10.49 4.29
C LEU A 76 3.73 -9.30 5.25
N LEU A 77 4.95 -9.03 5.71
CA LEU A 77 5.24 -7.92 6.61
C LEU A 77 4.96 -6.57 5.95
N TYR A 78 5.29 -6.41 4.67
CA TYR A 78 4.91 -5.24 3.89
C TYR A 78 3.39 -5.10 3.77
N ALA A 79 2.67 -6.18 3.44
CA ALA A 79 1.21 -6.15 3.33
C ALA A 79 0.52 -5.77 4.65
N LEU A 80 1.03 -6.25 5.79
CA LEU A 80 0.57 -5.85 7.11
C LEU A 80 0.85 -4.38 7.40
N SER A 81 2.00 -3.87 6.93
CA SER A 81 2.37 -2.46 7.07
C SER A 81 1.40 -1.55 6.31
N LEU A 82 1.09 -1.92 5.06
CA LEU A 82 0.09 -1.22 4.25
C LEU A 82 -1.30 -1.24 4.88
N LEU A 83 -1.73 -2.39 5.39
CA LEU A 83 -3.02 -2.53 6.05
C LEU A 83 -3.13 -1.62 7.29
N GLU A 84 -2.05 -1.49 8.06
CA GLU A 84 -2.01 -0.62 9.24
C GLU A 84 -2.05 0.87 8.86
N VAL A 85 -1.36 1.29 7.80
CA VAL A 85 -1.44 2.66 7.25
C VAL A 85 -2.86 2.99 6.84
N GLN A 86 -3.48 2.12 6.03
CA GLN A 86 -4.87 2.27 5.58
C GLN A 86 -5.85 2.34 6.75
N ARG A 87 -5.65 1.51 7.80
CA ARG A 87 -6.49 1.53 9.00
C ARG A 87 -6.36 2.85 9.76
N ARG A 88 -5.16 3.44 9.85
CA ARG A 88 -4.94 4.73 10.54
C ARG A 88 -5.65 5.87 9.83
N GLU A 89 -5.57 5.92 8.51
CA GLU A 89 -6.23 6.96 7.72
C GLU A 89 -7.77 6.91 7.82
N ILE A 90 -8.36 5.71 7.94
CA ILE A 90 -9.82 5.56 8.14
C ILE A 90 -10.28 6.16 9.48
N HIS A 91 -9.38 6.30 10.46
CA HIS A 91 -9.69 6.79 11.81
C HIS A 91 -9.22 8.23 12.07
N THR A 92 -8.77 8.95 11.04
CA THR A 92 -8.34 10.36 11.12
C THR A 92 -9.33 11.26 10.40
#